data_AF-A0A6G4N3W5-F1
#
_entry.id   AF-A0A6G4N3W5-F1
#
_cell.length_a   1.000
_cell.length_b   1.000
_cell.length_c   1.000
_cell.angle_alpha   90.00
_cell.angle_beta   90.00
_cell.angle_gamma   90.00
#
_symmetry.space_group_name_H-M   'P 1'
#
loop_
_entity.id
_entity.type
_entity.pdbx_description
1 polymer ?
#
loop_
_entity_poly.entity_id
_entity_poly.type
_entity_poly.pdbx_seq_one_letter_code
_entity_poly.pdbx_strand_id
1 'polypeptide(L)' 'MKKKKIPMRKCILSNEMHPKKDMIRVVVNKEGEIFADVTGKKQGRGAYVSKDVAMVEKAQQKEILEKYFKASKE' A
#
# COMPACT_ATOMS: atom_id res chain seq x y z
N MET A 1 2.80 -11.01 30.44
CA MET A 1 3.14 -10.89 29.00
C MET A 1 3.26 -9.41 28.62
N LYS A 2 4.38 -8.96 28.02
CA LYS A 2 4.52 -7.56 27.55
C LYS A 2 3.49 -7.30 26.42
N LYS A 3 2.64 -6.29 26.56
CA LYS A 3 1.76 -5.82 25.47
C LYS A 3 2.65 -5.39 24.29
N LYS A 4 2.56 -6.12 23.18
CA LYS A 4 3.27 -5.76 21.94
C LYS A 4 2.62 -4.49 21.36
N LYS A 5 3.43 -3.48 21.02
CA LYS A 5 2.94 -2.27 20.37
C LYS A 5 2.36 -2.62 19.00
N ILE A 6 1.20 -2.06 18.67
CA ILE A 6 0.60 -2.21 17.34
C ILE A 6 1.39 -1.32 16.38
N PRO A 7 1.97 -1.85 15.29
CA PRO A 7 2.68 -1.03 14.32
C PRO A 7 1.68 -0.13 13.60
N MET A 8 1.92 1.18 13.64
CA MET A 8 1.22 2.16 12.81
C MET A 8 1.96 2.33 11.49
N ARG A 9 1.21 2.50 10.41
CA ARG A 9 1.75 2.72 9.06
C ARG A 9 1.03 3.90 8.43
N LYS A 10 1.78 4.68 7.65
CA LYS A 10 1.23 5.80 6.90
C LYS A 10 0.55 5.28 5.64
N CYS A 11 -0.70 5.67 5.41
CA CYS A 11 -1.37 5.45 4.14
C CYS A 11 -0.74 6.38 3.10
N ILE A 12 -0.31 5.83 1.98
CA ILE A 12 0.25 6.65 0.89
C ILE A 12 -0.81 7.47 0.15
N LEU A 13 -2.10 7.12 0.30
CA LEU A 13 -3.21 7.82 -0.36
C LEU A 13 -3.72 9.01 0.46
N SER A 14 -3.99 8.82 1.75
CA SER A 14 -4.49 9.87 2.64
C SER A 14 -3.39 10.62 3.40
N ASN A 15 -2.17 10.09 3.43
CA ASN A 15 -1.09 10.53 4.32
C ASN A 15 -1.37 10.39 5.83
N GLU A 16 -2.42 9.66 6.21
CA GLU A 16 -2.79 9.44 7.61
C GLU A 16 -2.15 8.16 8.18
N MET A 17 -2.05 8.08 9.50
CA MET A 17 -1.49 6.94 10.21
C MET A 17 -2.60 5.97 10.62
N HIS A 18 -2.52 4.71 10.17
CA HIS A 18 -3.46 3.66 10.55
C HIS A 18 -2.74 2.45 11.15
N PRO A 19 -3.44 1.65 11.99
CA PRO A 19 -2.92 0.37 12.44
C PRO A 19 -2.63 -0.56 11.27
N LYS A 20 -1.50 -1.27 11.29
CA LYS A 20 -1.10 -2.21 10.21
C LYS A 20 -2.20 -3.22 9.84
N LYS A 21 -3.03 -3.64 10.79
CA LYS A 21 -4.12 -4.62 10.58
C LYS A 21 -5.24 -4.10 9.68
N ASP A 22 -5.41 -2.78 9.62
CA ASP A 22 -6.51 -2.12 8.91
C ASP A 22 -6.07 -1.63 7.52
N MET A 23 -4.88 -2.04 7.09
CA MET A 23 -4.27 -1.61 5.84
C MET A 23 -4.00 -2.80 4.93
N ILE A 24 -3.98 -2.54 3.63
CA ILE A 24 -3.54 -3.46 2.59
C ILE A 24 -2.13 -3.04 2.17
N ARG A 25 -1.23 -4.01 2.04
CA ARG A 25 0.09 -3.77 1.45
C ARG A 25 -0.05 -3.84 -0.07
N VAL A 26 0.48 -2.86 -0.78
CA VAL A 26 0.63 -2.86 -2.23
C VAL A 26 2.12 -2.98 -2.53
N VAL A 27 2.49 -3.84 -3.45
CA VAL A 27 3.89 -4.13 -3.79
C VAL A 27 4.09 -3.95 -5.28
N VAL A 28 5.23 -3.37 -5.64
CA VAL A 28 5.73 -3.34 -7.02
C VAL A 28 6.88 -4.32 -7.17
N ASN A 29 6.82 -5.19 -8.19
CA ASN A 29 7.91 -6.09 -8.54
C ASN A 29 8.98 -5.38 -9.39
N LYS A 30 10.00 -6.12 -9.84
CA LYS A 30 11.07 -5.57 -10.69
C LYS A 30 10.60 -5.26 -12.12
N GLU A 31 9.51 -5.88 -12.55
CA GLU A 31 8.88 -5.69 -13.86
C GLU A 31 7.97 -4.45 -13.88
N GLY A 32 7.80 -3.78 -12.74
CA GLY A 32 6.96 -2.57 -12.63
C GLY A 32 5.49 -2.87 -12.37
N GLU A 33 5.10 -4.13 -12.25
CA GLU A 33 3.73 -4.51 -11.97
C GLU A 33 3.35 -4.21 -10.51
N ILE A 34 2.22 -3.53 -10.33
CA ILE A 34 1.67 -3.16 -9.02
C ILE A 34 0.56 -4.14 -8.65
N PHE A 35 0.66 -4.78 -7.48
CA PHE A 35 -0.36 -5.70 -7.00
C PHE A 35 -0.58 -5.61 -5.48
N ALA A 36 -1.76 -6.05 -5.04
CA ALA A 36 -2.07 -6.21 -3.62
C ALA A 36 -1.37 -7.45 -3.01
N ASP A 37 -0.81 -7.27 -1.83
CA ASP A 37 -0.17 -8.30 -1.01
C ASP A 37 -0.84 -8.40 0.36
N VAL A 38 -1.83 -9.27 0.48
CA VAL A 38 -2.49 -9.56 1.75
C VAL A 38 -1.57 -10.35 2.70
N THR A 39 -0.61 -11.11 2.17
CA THR A 39 0.27 -11.99 2.94
C THR A 39 1.40 -11.24 3.64
N GLY A 40 1.79 -10.09 3.10
CA GLY A 40 2.94 -9.31 3.55
C GLY A 40 4.30 -9.98 3.25
N LYS A 41 4.33 -11.04 2.44
CA LYS A 41 5.53 -11.82 2.12
C LYS A 41 6.01 -11.63 0.69
N LYS A 42 5.24 -10.95 -0.18
CA LYS A 42 5.64 -10.76 -1.57
C LYS A 42 6.88 -9.86 -1.65
N GLN A 43 7.78 -10.21 -2.58
CA GLN A 43 9.04 -9.51 -2.82
C GLN A 43 8.80 -8.23 -3.64
N GLY A 44 9.58 -7.19 -3.36
CA GLY A 44 9.47 -5.89 -4.03
C GLY A 44 9.31 -4.71 -3.08
N ARG A 45 9.19 -3.50 -3.64
CA ARG A 45 8.97 -2.28 -2.85
C ARG A 45 7.51 -2.23 -2.43
N GLY A 46 7.27 -2.23 -1.12
CA GLY A 46 5.92 -2.24 -0.55
C GLY A 46 5.52 -0.90 0.05
N ALA A 47 4.25 -0.52 -0.15
CA ALA A 47 3.59 0.58 0.53
C ALA A 47 2.28 0.10 1.17
N TYR A 48 1.72 0.89 2.08
CA TYR A 48 0.45 0.58 2.72
C TYR A 48 -0.63 1.57 2.29
N VAL A 49 -1.80 1.03 1.97
CA VAL A 49 -3.02 1.79 1.67
C VAL A 49 -4.11 1.39 2.65
N SER A 50 -5.00 2.32 2.98
CA SER A 50 -6.21 2.05 3.76
C SER A 50 -7.12 1.07 3.03
N LYS A 51 -7.90 0.28 3.78
CA LYS A 51 -8.94 -0.65 3.26
C LYS A 51 -10.20 0.07 2.76
N ASP A 52 -10.05 1.27 2.23
CA ASP A 52 -11.15 2.07 1.70
C ASP A 52 -11.16 1.95 0.17
N VAL A 53 -12.15 1.22 -0.34
CA VAL A 53 -12.32 0.95 -1.78
C VAL A 53 -12.45 2.26 -2.56
N ALA A 54 -13.24 3.22 -2.07
CA ALA A 54 -13.45 4.48 -2.76
C ALA A 54 -12.15 5.31 -2.84
N MET A 55 -11.30 5.23 -1.81
CA MET A 55 -10.00 5.88 -1.82
C MET A 55 -9.04 5.21 -2.81
N VAL A 56 -9.05 3.89 -2.89
CA VAL A 56 -8.21 3.13 -3.84
C VAL A 56 -8.62 3.40 -5.28
N GLU A 57 -9.93 3.41 -5.58
CA GLU A 57 -10.44 3.73 -6.92
C GLU A 57 -10.04 5.14 -7.36
N LYS A 58 -10.20 6.14 -6.48
CA LYS A 58 -9.74 7.51 -6.75
C LYS A 58 -8.23 7.59 -6.97
N ALA A 59 -7.45 6.81 -6.21
CA ALA A 59 -6.01 6.77 -6.36
C ALA A 59 -5.57 6.14 -7.68
N GLN A 60 -6.28 5.10 -8.13
CA GLN A 60 -6.06 4.46 -9.42
C GLN A 60 -6.39 5.42 -10.58
N GLN A 61 -7.51 6.15 -10.50
CA GLN A 61 -7.86 7.17 -11.50
C GLN A 61 -6.83 8.31 -11.59
N LYS A 62 -6.20 8.66 -10.47
CA LYS A 62 -5.18 9.72 -10.38
C LYS A 62 -3.74 9.23 -10.61
N GLU A 63 -3.59 7.94 -10.84
CA GLU A 63 -2.32 7.24 -11.04
C GLU A 63 -1.32 7.50 -9.90
N ILE A 64 -1.82 7.58 -8.67
CA ILE A 64 -1.01 7.92 -7.48
C ILE A 64 -0.02 6.80 -7.18
N LEU A 65 -0.45 5.54 -7.35
CA LEU A 65 0.39 4.37 -7.07
C LEU A 65 1.53 4.27 -8.08
N GLU A 66 1.22 4.44 -9.36
CA GLU A 66 2.15 4.45 -10.49
C GLU A 66 3.23 5.52 -10.28
N LYS A 67 2.83 6.76 -9.95
CA LYS A 67 3.75 7.85 -9.62
C LYS A 67 4.61 7.55 -8.40
N TYR A 68 4.03 6.99 -7.34
CA TYR A 68 4.76 6.67 -6.10
C TYR A 68 5.81 5.59 -6.31
N PHE A 69 5.44 4.54 -7.05
CA PHE A 69 6.33 3.43 -7.36
C PHE A 69 7.27 3.70 -8.53
N LYS A 70 7.04 4.79 -9.29
CA LYS A 70 7.70 5.08 -10.56
C LYS A 70 7.58 3.91 -11.55
N ALA A 71 6.43 3.24 -11.50
CA ALA A 71 6.11 2.16 -12.41
C ALA A 71 5.60 2.76 -13.73
N SER A 72 6.09 2.24 -14.84
CA SER A 72 5.54 2.51 -16.17
C SER A 72 4.23 1.74 -16.30
N LYS A 73 3.13 2.42 -16.66
CA LYS A 73 2.02 1.73 -17.34
C LYS A 73 2.51 1.50 -18.77
N GLU A 74 2.92 0.27 -19.06
CA GLU A 74 2.89 -0.21 -20.45
C GLU A 74 1.46 -0.56 -20.84
#